data_AF-M8BGV0-F1
#
_entry.id   AF-M8BGV0-F1
#
_cell.length_a   1.000
_cell.length_b   1.000
_cell.length_c   1.000
_cell.angle_alpha   90.00
_cell.angle_beta   90.00
_cell.angle_gamma   90.00
#
_symmetry.space_group_name_H-M   'P 1'
#
loop_
_entity.id
_entity.type
_entity.pdbx_description
1 polymer ?
#
loop_
_entity_poly.entity_id
_entity_poly.type
_entity_poly.pdbx_seq_one_letter_code
_entity_poly.pdbx_strand_id
1 'polypeptide(L)'
;MHHLVHSQGPKLTSAEASKGYPLGSCSPIVKVAPIQTNTAKQLVSHDTKSFIYNYKYTFSVEICPICREDLIALSPKASRDLGGLGPLVLCTKVTNAIALLDPLTLRVHHLEEKKYRVYNFKAALTSKQLVQYMVLDIEPESPEITIDGSRYQLAYAQVARMSDFGKNDTVFTVRTHLGHRLNPGDLALGYDLYGANMNDDDMDKALLRQNLPEVVLVKKSYEKRPRTRRWKLKRLPVEEDLGNKAKGEEERRENEYDMFVRDLESDPELRFGINLYKNEDYRSEMASTIGDDVPTVPIEELIEDLTLGDDEDEEEEEGADAGMVE
;
A
#
# COMPACT_ATOMS: atom_id res chain seq x y z
N MET A 1 35.91 -16.85 -4.40
CA MET A 1 34.63 -17.44 -3.97
C MET A 1 33.71 -16.31 -3.59
N HIS A 2 32.90 -15.81 -4.53
CA HIS A 2 31.93 -14.75 -4.27
C HIS A 2 30.54 -15.37 -4.15
N HIS A 3 29.97 -15.31 -2.95
CA HIS A 3 28.58 -15.66 -2.71
C HIS A 3 27.69 -14.51 -3.20
N LEU A 4 26.99 -14.72 -4.31
CA LEU A 4 25.90 -13.85 -4.77
C LEU A 4 24.62 -14.24 -4.02
N VAL A 5 24.29 -13.45 -2.99
CA VAL A 5 22.99 -13.53 -2.32
C VAL A 5 21.95 -12.88 -3.23
N HIS A 6 21.19 -13.70 -3.95
CA HIS A 6 20.01 -13.25 -4.68
C HIS A 6 18.89 -13.04 -3.67
N SER A 7 18.45 -11.79 -3.45
CA SER A 7 17.22 -11.50 -2.72
C SER A 7 16.03 -12.02 -3.53
N GLN A 8 15.48 -13.16 -3.14
CA GLN A 8 14.23 -13.65 -3.71
C GLN A 8 13.08 -12.83 -3.12
N GLY A 9 12.39 -12.06 -3.97
CA GLY A 9 11.08 -11.50 -3.63
C GLY A 9 10.04 -12.61 -3.38
N PRO A 10 8.90 -12.29 -2.76
CA PRO A 10 7.89 -13.28 -2.41
C PRO A 10 7.32 -13.94 -3.67
N LYS A 11 7.61 -15.23 -3.85
CA LYS A 11 6.96 -16.08 -4.85
C LYS A 11 5.62 -16.53 -4.29
N LEU A 12 4.52 -16.02 -4.82
CA LEU A 12 3.19 -16.55 -4.55
C LEU A 12 3.08 -17.96 -5.15
N THR A 13 2.61 -18.90 -4.34
CA THR A 13 2.51 -20.34 -4.59
C THR A 13 1.47 -20.68 -5.68
N SER A 14 1.75 -21.78 -6.39
CA SER A 14 0.96 -22.29 -7.51
C SER A 14 -0.46 -22.72 -7.10
N ALA A 15 -1.48 -22.19 -7.77
CA ALA A 15 -2.85 -22.70 -7.70
C ALA A 15 -3.15 -23.63 -8.89
N GLU A 16 -3.69 -24.83 -8.63
CA GLU A 16 -4.21 -25.73 -9.66
C GLU A 16 -5.68 -25.42 -9.92
N ALA A 17 -6.04 -25.07 -11.16
CA ALA A 17 -7.42 -24.76 -11.56
C ALA A 17 -7.87 -25.64 -12.74
N SER A 18 -9.10 -26.15 -12.67
CA SER A 18 -9.74 -26.97 -13.71
C SER A 18 -10.10 -26.16 -14.96
N LYS A 19 -10.04 -26.83 -16.13
CA LYS A 19 -10.26 -26.30 -17.49
C LYS A 19 -11.52 -25.44 -17.61
N GLY A 20 -11.38 -24.12 -17.44
CA GLY A 20 -12.46 -23.16 -17.63
C GLY A 20 -12.10 -21.71 -17.29
N TYR A 21 -11.16 -21.49 -16.36
CA TYR A 21 -10.92 -20.16 -15.78
C TYR A 21 -9.49 -19.55 -15.90
N PRO A 22 -8.60 -19.87 -16.87
CA PRO A 22 -7.18 -19.57 -16.66
C PRO A 22 -6.83 -18.09 -16.84
N LEU A 23 -7.39 -17.41 -17.85
CA LEU A 23 -7.14 -15.97 -18.08
C LEU A 23 -7.98 -15.07 -17.16
N GLY A 24 -9.12 -15.55 -16.67
CA GLY A 24 -9.98 -14.82 -15.72
C GLY A 24 -9.38 -14.74 -14.32
N SER A 25 -8.60 -15.75 -13.90
CA SER A 25 -8.06 -15.85 -12.53
C SER A 25 -7.03 -14.78 -12.17
N CYS A 26 -6.22 -14.30 -13.11
CA CYS A 26 -5.29 -13.18 -12.88
C CYS A 26 -5.95 -11.80 -13.02
N SER A 27 -7.19 -11.73 -13.50
CA SER A 27 -7.88 -10.46 -13.78
C SER A 27 -8.03 -9.52 -12.58
N PRO A 28 -8.19 -9.99 -11.31
CA PRO A 28 -8.21 -9.09 -10.17
C PRO A 28 -6.84 -8.48 -9.89
N ILE A 29 -5.76 -9.26 -10.06
CA ILE A 29 -4.38 -8.84 -9.75
C ILE A 29 -3.90 -7.77 -10.72
N VAL A 30 -4.25 -7.90 -12.01
CA VAL A 30 -3.92 -6.90 -13.06
C VAL A 30 -4.53 -5.52 -12.75
N LYS A 31 -5.66 -5.47 -12.04
CA LYS A 31 -6.32 -4.20 -11.68
C LYS A 31 -5.60 -3.48 -10.54
N VAL A 32 -4.99 -4.23 -9.63
CA VAL A 32 -4.46 -3.69 -8.37
C VAL A 32 -2.95 -3.46 -8.40
N ALA A 33 -2.21 -4.08 -9.32
CA ALA A 33 -0.77 -3.85 -9.46
C ALA A 33 -0.29 -4.09 -10.91
N PRO A 34 0.83 -3.47 -11.33
CA PRO A 34 1.47 -3.78 -12.60
C PRO A 34 2.15 -5.16 -12.46
N ILE A 35 1.72 -6.12 -13.27
CA ILE A 35 2.21 -7.50 -13.20
C ILE A 35 2.74 -7.99 -14.53
N GLN A 36 3.82 -8.76 -14.48
CA GLN A 36 4.30 -9.55 -15.60
C GLN A 36 3.76 -10.97 -15.45
N THR A 37 3.14 -11.49 -16.49
CA THR A 37 2.61 -12.86 -16.49
C THR A 37 3.34 -13.72 -17.51
N ASN A 38 3.78 -14.89 -17.08
CA ASN A 38 4.35 -15.92 -17.94
C ASN A 38 3.55 -17.21 -17.78
N THR A 39 3.13 -17.80 -18.89
CA THR A 39 2.31 -19.02 -18.89
C THR A 39 3.09 -20.15 -19.54
N ALA A 40 3.24 -21.25 -18.81
CA ALA A 40 3.81 -22.50 -19.32
C ALA A 40 2.71 -23.57 -19.41
N LYS A 41 2.82 -24.46 -20.41
CA LYS A 41 1.95 -25.62 -20.56
C LYS A 41 2.80 -26.88 -20.65
N GLN A 42 2.45 -27.90 -19.89
CA GLN A 42 3.09 -29.22 -19.91
C GLN A 42 2.03 -30.26 -20.27
N LEU A 43 2.28 -31.07 -21.32
CA LEU A 43 1.41 -32.20 -21.65
C LEU A 43 1.62 -33.30 -20.60
N VAL A 44 0.55 -33.71 -19.93
CA VAL A 44 0.55 -34.77 -18.93
C VAL A 44 0.16 -36.11 -19.58
N SER A 45 -0.90 -36.10 -20.40
CA SER A 45 -1.30 -37.31 -21.14
C SER A 45 -2.06 -36.98 -22.43
N HIS A 46 -2.11 -37.94 -23.35
CA HIS A 46 -2.87 -37.86 -24.60
C HIS A 46 -3.51 -39.21 -24.91
N ASP A 47 -4.80 -39.21 -25.24
CA ASP A 47 -5.53 -40.36 -25.77
C ASP A 47 -5.69 -40.24 -27.28
N THR A 48 -5.01 -41.13 -28.02
CA THR A 48 -4.97 -41.15 -29.49
C THR A 48 -6.28 -41.58 -30.13
N LYS A 49 -7.17 -42.28 -29.39
CA LYS A 49 -8.45 -42.76 -29.93
C LYS A 49 -9.54 -41.71 -29.82
N SER A 50 -9.51 -40.93 -28.75
CA SER A 50 -10.47 -39.86 -28.49
C SER A 50 -9.95 -38.46 -28.82
N PHE A 51 -8.69 -38.33 -29.24
CA PHE A 51 -7.99 -37.04 -29.47
C PHE A 51 -8.05 -36.10 -28.25
N ILE A 52 -8.10 -36.66 -27.02
CA ILE A 52 -8.16 -35.88 -25.77
C ILE A 52 -6.73 -35.65 -25.25
N TYR A 53 -6.41 -34.39 -24.97
CA TYR A 53 -5.14 -33.97 -24.39
C TYR A 53 -5.34 -33.41 -22.97
N ASN A 54 -4.52 -33.89 -22.03
CA ASN A 54 -4.46 -33.39 -20.67
C ASN A 54 -3.20 -32.58 -20.48
N TYR A 55 -3.36 -31.29 -20.22
CA TYR A 55 -2.27 -30.35 -19.98
C TYR A 55 -2.31 -29.88 -18.53
N LYS A 56 -1.14 -29.76 -17.92
CA LYS A 56 -0.91 -28.98 -16.71
C LYS A 56 -0.48 -27.58 -17.14
N TYR A 57 -1.17 -26.56 -16.63
CA TYR A 57 -0.85 -25.16 -16.88
C TYR A 57 -0.15 -24.59 -15.66
N THR A 58 0.86 -23.75 -15.88
CA THR A 58 1.58 -23.06 -14.82
C THR A 58 1.61 -21.58 -15.15
N PHE A 59 1.18 -20.77 -14.20
CA PHE A 59 1.17 -19.31 -14.30
C PHE A 59 2.21 -18.76 -13.34
N SER A 60 3.15 -17.98 -13.86
CA SER A 60 4.11 -17.23 -13.08
C SER A 60 3.72 -15.77 -13.18
N VAL A 61 3.40 -15.16 -12.04
CA VAL A 61 3.04 -13.75 -11.93
C VAL A 61 4.12 -13.05 -11.13
N GLU A 62 4.77 -12.06 -11.74
CA GLU A 62 5.78 -11.21 -11.09
C GLU A 62 5.21 -9.80 -10.93
N ILE A 63 5.12 -9.34 -9.68
CA ILE A 63 4.59 -8.01 -9.35
C ILE A 63 5.75 -7.01 -9.37
N CYS A 64 5.49 -5.80 -9.87
CA CYS A 64 6.44 -4.70 -9.75
C CYS A 64 6.86 -4.47 -8.28
N PRO A 65 8.17 -4.40 -7.97
CA PRO A 65 8.65 -4.23 -6.58
C PRO A 65 8.52 -2.80 -6.04
N ILE A 66 7.95 -1.87 -6.80
CA ILE A 66 7.73 -0.48 -6.36
C ILE A 66 6.43 -0.39 -5.57
N CYS A 67 6.53 0.12 -4.34
CA CYS A 67 5.39 0.38 -3.49
C CYS A 67 4.99 1.85 -3.56
N ARG A 68 3.76 2.11 -3.10
CA ARG A 68 3.31 3.45 -2.81
C ARG A 68 4.22 4.09 -1.75
N GLU A 69 4.46 5.39 -1.89
CA GLU A 69 5.30 6.23 -1.03
C GLU A 69 6.80 5.98 -1.13
N ASP A 70 7.25 5.04 -1.97
CA ASP A 70 8.68 4.81 -2.21
C ASP A 70 9.33 6.02 -2.91
N LEU A 71 10.56 6.32 -2.50
CA LEU A 71 11.42 7.30 -3.17
C LEU A 71 12.25 6.61 -4.24
N ILE A 72 12.21 7.13 -5.45
CA ILE A 72 12.89 6.58 -6.62
C ILE A 72 13.87 7.61 -7.16
N ALA A 73 15.11 7.17 -7.36
CA ALA A 73 16.11 7.91 -8.12
C ALA A 73 16.03 7.52 -9.59
N LEU A 74 15.68 8.47 -10.45
CA LEU A 74 15.63 8.23 -11.88
C LEU A 74 17.02 8.43 -12.48
N SER A 75 17.46 7.43 -13.26
CA SER A 75 18.66 7.60 -14.07
C SER A 75 18.50 8.79 -15.04
N PRO A 76 19.59 9.46 -15.44
CA PRO A 76 19.53 10.59 -16.37
C PRO A 76 18.92 10.26 -17.74
N LYS A 77 18.95 8.98 -18.12
CA LYS A 77 18.28 8.50 -19.32
C LYS A 77 16.76 8.42 -19.09
N ALA A 78 16.35 7.74 -18.03
CA ALA A 78 14.94 7.63 -17.67
C ALA A 78 14.30 9.02 -17.46
N SER A 79 14.96 9.92 -16.73
CA SER A 79 14.48 11.29 -16.53
C SER A 79 14.19 12.02 -17.86
N ARG A 80 15.13 11.98 -18.82
CA ARG A 80 14.96 12.60 -20.14
C ARG A 80 13.83 11.96 -20.95
N ASP A 81 13.78 10.63 -20.97
CA ASP A 81 12.75 9.90 -21.72
C ASP A 81 11.34 10.09 -21.12
N LEU A 82 11.26 10.41 -19.81
CA LEU A 82 10.04 10.77 -19.09
C LEU A 82 9.73 12.28 -19.11
N GLY A 83 10.33 13.04 -20.03
CA GLY A 83 10.04 14.47 -20.20
C GLY A 83 10.78 15.39 -19.23
N GLY A 84 11.93 14.95 -18.71
CA GLY A 84 12.73 15.69 -17.74
C GLY A 84 12.20 15.60 -16.31
N LEU A 85 11.60 14.47 -15.93
CA LEU A 85 11.09 14.23 -14.57
C LEU A 85 12.23 13.88 -13.61
N GLY A 86 12.18 14.39 -12.37
CA GLY A 86 13.18 14.06 -11.34
C GLY A 86 14.42 14.96 -11.35
N PRO A 87 15.51 14.58 -10.68
CA PRO A 87 16.00 13.20 -10.55
C PRO A 87 15.38 12.36 -9.42
N LEU A 88 14.75 12.98 -8.42
CA LEU A 88 14.03 12.28 -7.35
C LEU A 88 12.52 12.37 -7.56
N VAL A 89 11.85 11.24 -7.46
CA VAL A 89 10.40 11.15 -7.60
C VAL A 89 9.81 10.23 -6.53
N LEU A 90 8.58 10.53 -6.11
CA LEU A 90 7.80 9.71 -5.20
C LEU A 90 6.79 8.88 -6.00
N CYS A 91 6.61 7.62 -5.62
CA CYS A 91 5.49 6.83 -6.12
C CYS A 91 4.22 7.19 -5.34
N THR A 92 3.28 7.90 -5.95
CA THR A 92 2.02 8.30 -5.28
C THR A 92 0.94 7.25 -5.41
N LYS A 93 0.92 6.51 -6.53
CA LYS A 93 -0.13 5.54 -6.84
C LYS A 93 0.43 4.33 -7.56
N VAL A 94 -0.02 3.15 -7.13
CA VAL A 94 0.26 1.88 -7.80
C VAL A 94 -1.08 1.20 -8.08
N THR A 95 -1.44 1.10 -9.34
CA THR A 95 -2.61 0.35 -9.83
C THR A 95 -2.16 -0.52 -11.01
N ASN A 96 -2.87 -0.56 -12.12
CA ASN A 96 -2.36 -1.07 -13.40
C ASN A 96 -1.16 -0.28 -13.95
N ALA A 97 -0.98 0.98 -13.50
CA ALA A 97 0.16 1.83 -13.84
C ALA A 97 0.72 2.48 -12.58
N ILE A 98 1.98 2.89 -12.64
CA ILE A 98 2.69 3.55 -11.54
C ILE A 98 2.64 5.05 -11.77
N ALA A 99 2.06 5.81 -10.85
CA ALA A 99 2.14 7.27 -10.88
C ALA A 99 3.38 7.75 -10.12
N LEU A 100 4.23 8.50 -10.79
CA LEU A 100 5.43 9.12 -10.24
C LEU A 100 5.21 10.62 -10.14
N LEU A 101 5.39 11.17 -8.94
CA LEU A 101 5.30 12.60 -8.65
C LEU A 101 6.70 13.15 -8.39
N ASP A 102 7.05 14.25 -9.06
CA ASP A 102 8.17 15.08 -8.63
C ASP A 102 7.70 16.05 -7.52
N PRO A 103 8.18 15.91 -6.28
CA PRO A 103 7.72 16.71 -5.14
C PRO A 103 8.09 18.19 -5.25
N LEU A 104 9.05 18.56 -6.12
CA LEU A 104 9.51 19.94 -6.28
C LEU A 104 8.79 20.67 -7.41
N THR A 105 8.31 19.94 -8.43
CA THR A 105 7.68 20.55 -9.62
C THR A 105 6.19 20.23 -9.77
N LEU A 106 5.65 19.34 -8.92
CA LEU A 106 4.29 18.78 -9.00
C LEU A 106 3.98 18.10 -10.33
N ARG A 107 4.99 17.70 -11.09
CA ARG A 107 4.77 16.94 -12.33
C ARG A 107 4.49 15.49 -11.99
N VAL A 108 3.37 14.97 -12.50
CA VAL A 108 3.00 13.56 -12.40
C VAL A 108 3.22 12.88 -13.74
N HIS A 109 3.80 11.68 -13.72
CA HIS A 109 3.94 10.84 -14.89
C HIS A 109 3.43 9.43 -14.61
N HIS A 110 2.57 8.92 -15.49
CA HIS A 110 2.06 7.56 -15.40
C HIS A 110 2.92 6.60 -16.22
N LEU A 111 3.44 5.59 -15.55
CA LEU A 111 4.29 4.57 -16.13
C LEU A 111 3.53 3.25 -16.21
N GLU A 112 3.21 2.84 -17.43
CA GLU A 112 2.67 1.51 -17.72
C GLU A 112 3.75 0.44 -17.54
N GLU A 113 3.32 -0.81 -17.27
CA GLU A 113 4.18 -1.99 -17.10
C GLU A 113 5.28 -2.11 -18.15
N LYS A 114 4.94 -1.94 -19.44
CA LYS A 114 5.89 -2.06 -20.56
C LYS A 114 7.01 -1.04 -20.49
N LYS A 115 6.70 0.21 -20.11
CA LYS A 115 7.70 1.27 -19.97
C LYS A 115 8.54 1.08 -18.71
N TYR A 116 7.89 0.71 -17.59
CA TYR A 116 8.60 0.38 -16.36
C TYR A 116 9.66 -0.69 -16.59
N ARG A 117 9.35 -1.77 -17.31
CA ARG A 117 10.29 -2.85 -17.61
C ARG A 117 11.52 -2.41 -18.40
N VAL A 118 11.41 -1.38 -19.24
CA VAL A 118 12.54 -0.87 -20.02
C VAL A 118 13.52 -0.12 -19.13
N TYR A 119 13.03 0.66 -18.18
CA TYR A 119 13.88 1.43 -17.26
C TYR A 119 14.35 0.59 -16.06
N ASN A 120 13.49 -0.30 -15.56
CA ASN A 120 13.74 -1.22 -14.46
C ASN A 120 14.43 -0.58 -13.24
N PHE A 121 14.03 0.64 -12.91
CA PHE A 121 14.53 1.35 -11.73
C PHE A 121 13.99 0.69 -10.45
N LYS A 122 14.74 0.82 -9.36
CA LYS A 122 14.37 0.31 -8.04
C LYS A 122 14.00 1.48 -7.11
N ALA A 123 13.30 1.19 -6.04
CA ALA A 123 13.14 2.14 -4.95
C ALA A 123 14.50 2.40 -4.30
N ALA A 124 14.91 3.67 -4.25
CA ALA A 124 16.11 4.11 -3.55
C ALA A 124 15.89 4.03 -2.03
N LEU A 125 14.72 4.48 -1.57
CA LEU A 125 14.24 4.27 -0.22
C LEU A 125 12.81 3.73 -0.25
N THR A 126 12.52 2.81 0.66
CA THR A 126 11.18 2.21 0.80
C THR A 126 10.36 2.96 1.84
N SER A 127 9.03 2.91 1.76
CA SER A 127 8.13 3.57 2.73
C SER A 127 8.38 3.17 4.21
N LYS A 128 9.04 2.04 4.46
CA LYS A 128 9.45 1.60 5.80
C LYS A 128 10.53 2.46 6.45
N GLN A 129 11.25 3.25 5.67
CA GLN A 129 12.35 4.12 6.13
C GLN A 129 11.89 5.56 6.40
N LEU A 130 10.58 5.82 6.36
CA LEU A 130 10.02 7.14 6.66
C LEU A 130 10.25 7.51 8.13
N VAL A 131 10.73 8.72 8.36
CA VAL A 131 10.98 9.31 9.67
C VAL A 131 9.92 10.37 9.94
N GLN A 132 9.56 10.55 11.21
CA GLN A 132 8.57 11.54 11.62
C GLN A 132 9.21 12.91 11.85
N TYR A 133 8.58 13.94 11.31
CA TYR A 133 8.93 15.34 11.41
C TYR A 133 7.78 16.13 12.03
N MET A 134 8.10 17.14 12.83
CA MET A 134 7.17 18.17 13.27
C MET A 134 7.24 19.35 12.32
N VAL A 135 6.08 19.81 11.85
CA VAL A 135 5.96 21.03 11.05
C VAL A 135 5.94 22.21 12.00
N LEU A 136 6.90 23.11 11.85
CA LEU A 136 7.01 24.34 12.65
C LEU A 136 6.30 25.50 11.97
N ASP A 137 6.45 25.60 10.65
CA ASP A 137 5.85 26.65 9.82
C ASP A 137 5.65 26.17 8.39
N ILE A 138 4.70 26.78 7.68
CA ILE A 138 4.44 26.50 6.26
C ILE A 138 4.03 27.76 5.49
N GLU A 139 4.79 28.04 4.42
CA GLU A 139 4.55 29.17 3.53
C GLU A 139 4.18 28.66 2.13
N PRO A 140 2.92 28.84 1.68
CA PRO A 140 2.50 28.41 0.35
C PRO A 140 3.18 29.24 -0.74
N GLU A 141 3.80 28.56 -1.71
CA GLU A 141 4.49 29.18 -2.85
C GLU A 141 3.57 29.30 -4.07
N SER A 142 2.72 28.28 -4.29
CA SER A 142 1.82 28.20 -5.44
C SER A 142 0.36 28.09 -5.00
N PRO A 143 -0.61 28.40 -5.88
CA PRO A 143 -1.99 27.99 -5.65
C PRO A 143 -2.09 26.46 -5.59
N GLU A 144 -3.15 25.99 -4.95
CA GLU A 144 -3.54 24.57 -4.95
C GLU A 144 -3.93 24.15 -6.36
N ILE A 145 -3.44 22.98 -6.79
CA ILE A 145 -3.77 22.33 -8.05
C ILE A 145 -4.30 20.92 -7.78
N THR A 146 -5.17 20.42 -8.67
CA THR A 146 -5.66 19.04 -8.59
C THR A 146 -5.13 18.25 -9.77
N ILE A 147 -4.48 17.12 -9.48
CA ILE A 147 -3.93 16.19 -10.47
C ILE A 147 -4.48 14.80 -10.13
N ASP A 148 -5.15 14.16 -11.08
CA ASP A 148 -5.77 12.84 -10.93
C ASP A 148 -6.75 12.69 -9.75
N GLY A 149 -7.40 13.78 -9.36
CA GLY A 149 -8.32 13.81 -8.22
C GLY A 149 -7.63 14.05 -6.86
N SER A 150 -6.31 14.02 -6.83
CA SER A 150 -5.50 14.37 -5.67
C SER A 150 -5.10 15.84 -5.71
N ARG A 151 -5.15 16.51 -4.55
CA ARG A 151 -4.82 17.93 -4.41
C ARG A 151 -3.36 18.08 -4.03
N TYR A 152 -2.69 19.08 -4.58
CA TYR A 152 -1.28 19.37 -4.36
C TYR A 152 -1.07 20.88 -4.28
N GLN A 153 -0.09 21.30 -3.47
CA GLN A 153 0.29 22.70 -3.40
C GLN A 153 1.77 22.77 -3.04
N LEU A 154 2.54 23.55 -3.81
CA LEU A 154 3.93 23.82 -3.46
C LEU A 154 3.96 24.78 -2.28
N ALA A 155 4.74 24.41 -1.27
CA ALA A 155 4.99 25.24 -0.10
C ALA A 155 6.42 25.03 0.40
N TYR A 156 6.95 26.03 1.08
CA TYR A 156 8.14 25.89 1.91
C TYR A 156 7.70 25.56 3.34
N ALA A 157 8.11 24.40 3.84
CA ALA A 157 7.85 23.98 5.21
C ALA A 157 9.14 24.04 6.02
N GLN A 158 9.05 24.57 7.24
CA GLN A 158 10.10 24.43 8.24
C GLN A 158 9.77 23.22 9.10
N VAL A 159 10.69 22.25 9.17
CA VAL A 159 10.47 21.00 9.87
C VAL A 159 11.63 20.64 10.79
N ALA A 160 11.32 20.00 11.91
CA ALA A 160 12.30 19.40 12.80
C ALA A 160 12.04 17.90 12.91
N ARG A 161 13.10 17.09 13.01
CA ARG A 161 12.94 15.65 13.27
C ARG A 161 12.34 15.45 14.65
N MET A 162 11.35 14.57 14.78
CA MET A 162 10.72 14.27 16.07
C MET A 162 11.70 13.70 17.10
N SER A 163 12.74 12.98 16.66
CA SER A 163 13.80 12.45 17.53
C SER A 163 14.66 13.53 18.17
N ASP A 164 14.80 14.65 17.47
CA ASP A 164 15.72 15.74 17.77
C ASP A 164 14.99 16.88 18.49
N PHE A 165 13.66 16.94 18.36
CA PHE A 165 12.81 17.94 19.00
C PHE A 165 13.01 17.96 20.53
N GLY A 166 13.43 19.12 21.05
CA GLY A 166 13.71 19.33 22.47
C GLY A 166 15.10 18.84 22.93
N LYS A 167 15.90 18.24 22.04
CA LYS A 167 17.30 17.88 22.29
C LYS A 167 18.28 18.71 21.46
N ASN A 168 17.88 19.05 20.24
CA ASN A 168 18.67 19.79 19.27
C ASN A 168 17.77 20.75 18.49
N ASP A 169 18.32 21.89 18.08
CA ASP A 169 17.59 22.97 17.39
C ASP A 169 17.77 22.91 15.85
N THR A 170 18.01 21.71 15.31
CA THR A 170 18.15 21.51 13.86
C THR A 170 16.81 21.61 13.17
N VAL A 171 16.64 22.68 12.39
CA VAL A 171 15.46 22.93 11.56
C VAL A 171 15.86 22.82 10.09
N PHE A 172 15.06 22.11 9.32
CA PHE A 172 15.22 21.95 7.88
C PHE A 172 14.15 22.79 7.17
N THR A 173 14.56 23.57 6.18
CA THR A 173 13.64 24.25 5.26
C THR A 173 13.50 23.42 4.00
N VAL A 174 12.31 22.90 3.75
CA VAL A 174 12.04 21.96 2.66
C VAL A 174 10.96 22.49 1.75
N ARG A 175 11.12 22.29 0.44
CA ARG A 175 10.05 22.51 -0.52
C ARG A 175 9.21 21.24 -0.63
N THR A 176 7.90 21.34 -0.41
CA THR A 176 6.98 20.20 -0.32
C THR A 176 5.77 20.35 -1.23
N HIS A 177 5.22 19.22 -1.65
CA HIS A 177 3.96 19.12 -2.42
C HIS A 177 2.71 19.08 -1.52
N LEU A 178 2.91 18.98 -0.20
CA LEU A 178 1.86 18.82 0.81
C LEU A 178 1.37 20.16 1.39
N GLY A 179 1.58 21.27 0.69
CA GLY A 179 1.23 22.62 1.16
C GLY A 179 -0.22 22.77 1.62
N HIS A 180 -1.15 22.13 0.90
CA HIS A 180 -2.58 22.20 1.17
C HIS A 180 -3.02 21.38 2.39
N ARG A 181 -2.17 20.46 2.88
CA ARG A 181 -2.53 19.43 3.87
C ARG A 181 -1.85 19.62 5.21
N LEU A 182 -0.70 20.28 5.22
CA LEU A 182 0.10 20.50 6.43
C LEU A 182 -0.18 21.89 7.00
N ASN A 183 -0.30 21.94 8.32
CA ASN A 183 -0.38 23.15 9.13
C ASN A 183 0.76 23.16 10.18
N PRO A 184 1.14 24.32 10.72
CA PRO A 184 2.05 24.40 11.85
C PRO A 184 1.54 23.56 13.04
N GLY A 185 2.42 22.75 13.63
CA GLY A 185 2.11 21.79 14.70
C GLY A 185 1.74 20.38 14.22
N ASP A 186 1.55 20.17 12.92
CA ASP A 186 1.29 18.85 12.37
C ASP A 186 2.53 17.93 12.41
N LEU A 187 2.27 16.62 12.38
CA LEU A 187 3.28 15.61 12.15
C LEU A 187 3.28 15.20 10.67
N ALA A 188 4.46 15.05 10.09
CA ALA A 188 4.64 14.56 8.73
C ALA A 188 5.63 13.40 8.70
N LEU A 189 5.45 12.46 7.79
CA LEU A 189 6.43 11.42 7.49
C LEU A 189 7.22 11.85 6.25
N GLY A 190 8.54 11.70 6.32
CA GLY A 190 9.44 12.06 5.24
C GLY A 190 10.72 11.25 5.24
N TYR A 191 11.44 11.32 4.13
CA TYR A 191 12.77 10.75 3.99
C TYR A 191 13.82 11.75 4.43
N ASP A 192 14.75 11.27 5.25
CA ASP A 192 15.93 11.99 5.69
C ASP A 192 17.09 11.70 4.74
N LEU A 193 17.37 12.62 3.82
CA LEU A 193 18.45 12.50 2.85
C LEU A 193 19.75 13.10 3.38
N TYR A 194 19.69 13.96 4.41
CA TYR A 194 20.85 14.58 5.04
C TYR A 194 21.76 13.54 5.73
N GLY A 195 21.17 12.55 6.39
CA GLY A 195 21.91 11.52 7.14
C GLY A 195 22.04 10.17 6.43
N ALA A 196 21.40 9.99 5.28
CA ALA A 196 21.33 8.68 4.63
C ALA A 196 22.59 8.38 3.80
N ASN A 197 23.35 7.36 4.23
CA ASN A 197 24.37 6.75 3.38
C ASN A 197 23.69 5.73 2.44
N MET A 198 23.38 6.16 1.23
CA MET A 198 22.74 5.31 0.23
C MET A 198 23.80 4.63 -0.62
N ASN A 199 23.72 3.31 -0.76
CA ASN A 199 24.57 2.56 -1.69
C ASN A 199 23.83 2.38 -3.03
N ASP A 200 23.54 3.48 -3.70
CA ASP A 200 22.83 3.49 -4.99
C ASP A 200 23.52 4.46 -5.96
N ASP A 201 24.09 3.92 -7.03
CA ASP A 201 24.84 4.67 -8.05
C ASP A 201 24.00 5.77 -8.72
N ASP A 202 22.68 5.59 -8.84
CA ASP A 202 21.81 6.58 -9.47
C ASP A 202 21.41 7.68 -8.48
N MET A 203 21.32 7.37 -7.18
CA MET A 203 21.26 8.38 -6.11
C MET A 203 22.55 9.20 -6.04
N ASP A 204 23.71 8.56 -6.09
CA ASP A 204 25.01 9.25 -6.06
C ASP A 204 25.16 10.20 -7.24
N LYS A 205 24.73 9.78 -8.44
CA LYS A 205 24.68 10.65 -9.62
C LYS A 205 23.65 11.77 -9.49
N ALA A 206 22.51 11.52 -8.85
CA ALA A 206 21.52 12.55 -8.58
C ALA A 206 22.07 13.59 -7.60
N LEU A 207 22.73 13.14 -6.53
CA LEU A 207 23.40 13.96 -5.50
C LEU A 207 24.51 14.82 -6.10
N LEU A 208 25.28 14.30 -7.06
CA LEU A 208 26.37 15.03 -7.68
C LEU A 208 25.92 16.12 -8.67
N ARG A 209 24.72 15.99 -9.25
CA ARG A 209 24.28 16.82 -10.39
C ARG A 209 23.28 17.90 -10.02
N GLN A 210 22.54 17.71 -8.95
CA GLN A 210 21.45 18.58 -8.53
C GLN A 210 21.58 18.79 -7.02
N ASN A 211 21.35 20.02 -6.53
CA ASN A 211 21.18 20.27 -5.10
C ASN A 211 19.91 19.53 -4.65
N LEU A 212 20.06 18.25 -4.28
CA LEU A 212 18.95 17.46 -3.79
C LEU A 212 18.43 18.05 -2.48
N PRO A 213 17.12 17.96 -2.23
CA PRO A 213 16.58 18.35 -0.94
C PRO A 213 17.18 17.48 0.16
N GLU A 214 17.44 18.09 1.32
CA GLU A 214 17.95 17.37 2.50
C GLU A 214 16.87 16.47 3.11
N VAL A 215 15.60 16.83 2.95
CA VAL A 215 14.45 16.11 3.47
C VAL A 215 13.32 16.17 2.45
N VAL A 216 12.64 15.04 2.23
CA VAL A 216 11.47 14.94 1.34
C VAL A 216 10.28 14.49 2.16
N LEU A 217 9.31 15.38 2.37
CA LEU A 217 8.04 15.03 3.03
C LEU A 217 7.16 14.23 2.07
N VAL A 218 6.51 13.18 2.58
CA VAL A 218 5.74 12.22 1.78
C VAL A 218 4.27 12.20 2.15
N LYS A 219 3.94 12.17 3.45
CA LYS A 219 2.54 12.24 3.92
C LYS A 219 2.39 12.91 5.27
N LYS A 220 1.20 13.47 5.54
CA LYS A 220 0.80 13.87 6.90
C LYS A 220 0.62 12.62 7.76
N SER A 221 1.13 12.66 8.98
CA SER A 221 0.97 11.61 9.99
C SER A 221 0.08 12.12 11.11
N TYR A 222 -0.70 11.22 11.69
CA TYR A 222 -1.51 11.52 12.87
C TYR A 222 -0.96 10.78 14.09
N GLU A 223 -1.20 11.31 15.28
CA GLU A 223 -0.74 10.69 16.52
C GLU A 223 -1.36 9.30 16.71
N LYS A 224 -0.53 8.33 17.14
CA LYS A 224 -0.95 6.95 17.37
C LYS A 224 -1.81 6.87 18.63
N ARG A 225 -3.11 7.08 18.49
CA ARG A 225 -4.09 6.84 19.55
C ARG A 225 -4.86 5.55 19.29
N PRO A 226 -5.16 4.75 20.32
CA PRO A 226 -6.05 3.61 20.18
C PRO A 226 -7.44 4.09 19.79
N ARG A 227 -8.07 3.42 18.82
CA ARG A 227 -9.36 3.80 18.28
C ARG A 227 -10.27 2.60 18.14
N THR A 228 -11.48 2.73 18.65
CA THR A 228 -12.60 1.85 18.30
C THR A 228 -13.14 2.29 16.95
N ARG A 229 -13.17 1.39 15.96
CA ARG A 229 -13.60 1.69 14.59
C ARG A 229 -15.00 1.15 14.35
N ARG A 230 -15.81 1.95 13.63
CA ARG A 230 -17.18 1.62 13.20
C ARG A 230 -17.22 0.53 12.11
N TRP A 231 -16.06 0.16 11.61
CA TRP A 231 -15.89 -0.74 10.47
C TRP A 231 -14.78 -1.76 10.74
N LYS A 232 -14.84 -2.88 10.01
CA LYS A 232 -13.86 -3.98 10.04
C LYS A 232 -13.59 -4.49 8.63
N LEU A 233 -12.40 -5.06 8.43
CA LEU A 233 -12.05 -5.80 7.21
C LEU A 233 -12.26 -7.29 7.45
N LYS A 234 -12.80 -7.99 6.46
CA LYS A 234 -12.82 -9.45 6.43
C LYS A 234 -11.50 -9.96 5.86
N ARG A 235 -10.93 -10.98 6.50
CA ARG A 235 -9.74 -11.69 6.01
C ARG A 235 -10.16 -13.04 5.48
N LEU A 236 -9.54 -13.47 4.40
CA LEU A 236 -9.63 -14.87 4.00
C LEU A 236 -8.89 -15.72 5.05
N PRO A 237 -9.46 -16.86 5.47
CA PRO A 237 -8.74 -17.81 6.30
C PRO A 237 -7.51 -18.28 5.51
N VAL A 238 -6.33 -17.97 6.02
CA VAL A 238 -5.08 -18.51 5.49
C VAL A 238 -4.88 -19.86 6.17
N GLU A 239 -4.69 -20.93 5.40
CA GLU A 239 -4.18 -22.20 5.93
C GLU A 239 -2.76 -21.94 6.43
N GLU A 240 -2.63 -21.61 7.72
CA GLU A 240 -1.34 -21.36 8.33
C GLU A 240 -0.69 -22.71 8.65
N ASP A 241 0.45 -23.01 8.01
CA ASP A 241 1.33 -24.07 8.49
C ASP A 241 1.67 -23.76 9.96
N LEU A 242 1.28 -24.67 10.87
CA LEU A 242 1.46 -24.60 12.33
C LEU A 242 2.93 -24.65 12.78
N GLY A 243 3.86 -24.15 11.97
CA GLY A 243 5.27 -24.03 12.29
C GLY A 243 5.53 -22.76 13.10
N ASN A 244 5.77 -22.93 14.41
CA ASN A 244 6.38 -21.99 15.36
C ASN A 244 6.64 -20.57 14.81
N LYS A 245 5.63 -19.70 14.81
CA LYS A 245 5.86 -18.26 14.60
C LYS A 245 6.55 -17.72 15.84
N ALA A 246 7.71 -17.10 15.65
CA ALA A 246 8.34 -16.32 16.70
C ALA A 246 7.38 -15.17 17.06
N LYS A 247 7.12 -14.94 18.35
CA LYS A 247 6.25 -13.87 18.88
C LYS A 247 6.46 -12.50 18.21
N GLY A 248 7.69 -12.20 17.79
CA GLY A 248 8.01 -10.96 17.07
C GLY A 248 7.42 -10.84 15.66
N GLU A 249 7.18 -11.94 14.93
CA GLU A 249 6.55 -11.88 13.60
C GLU A 249 5.06 -11.56 13.69
N GLU A 250 4.41 -12.01 14.76
CA GLU A 250 3.00 -11.71 15.03
C GLU A 250 2.82 -10.23 15.36
N GLU A 251 3.60 -9.71 16.31
CA GLU A 251 3.59 -8.28 16.66
C GLU A 251 3.91 -7.40 15.43
N ARG A 252 4.85 -7.83 14.57
CA ARG A 252 5.15 -7.11 13.32
C ARG A 252 3.95 -7.06 12.37
N ARG A 253 3.23 -8.18 12.24
CA ARG A 253 2.03 -8.30 11.38
C ARG A 253 0.88 -7.46 11.91
N GLU A 254 0.68 -7.44 13.23
CA GLU A 254 -0.33 -6.58 13.86
C GLU A 254 -0.02 -5.11 13.65
N ASN A 255 1.23 -4.70 13.82
CA ASN A 255 1.67 -3.33 13.57
C ASN A 255 1.47 -2.90 12.10
N GLU A 256 1.85 -3.76 11.15
CA GLU A 256 1.60 -3.51 9.72
C GLU A 256 0.11 -3.41 9.41
N TYR A 257 -0.71 -4.23 10.05
CA TYR A 257 -2.16 -4.17 9.89
C TYR A 257 -2.76 -2.88 10.46
N ASP A 258 -2.37 -2.44 11.66
CA ASP A 258 -2.87 -1.17 12.22
C ASP A 258 -2.44 0.03 11.38
N MET A 259 -1.22 0.03 10.83
CA MET A 259 -0.77 1.04 9.88
C MET A 259 -1.65 1.07 8.62
N PHE A 260 -1.91 -0.10 8.03
CA PHE A 260 -2.77 -0.21 6.86
C PHE A 260 -4.19 0.30 7.11
N VAL A 261 -4.78 -0.06 8.25
CA VAL A 261 -6.12 0.40 8.64
C VAL A 261 -6.15 1.92 8.81
N ARG A 262 -5.09 2.54 9.35
CA ARG A 262 -4.98 4.01 9.42
C ARG A 262 -4.83 4.66 8.06
N ASP A 263 -4.04 4.06 7.16
CA ASP A 263 -3.88 4.58 5.81
C ASP A 263 -5.25 4.62 5.08
N LEU A 264 -6.10 3.60 5.27
CA LEU A 264 -7.49 3.58 4.75
C LEU A 264 -8.37 4.70 5.33
N GLU A 265 -8.24 5.04 6.61
CA GLU A 265 -8.96 6.18 7.19
C GLU A 265 -8.53 7.50 6.54
N SER A 266 -7.23 7.64 6.29
CA SER A 266 -6.60 8.89 5.85
C SER A 266 -6.72 9.17 4.34
N ASP A 267 -6.94 8.12 3.54
CA ASP A 267 -6.91 8.21 2.09
C ASP A 267 -8.16 7.56 1.45
N PRO A 268 -9.05 8.37 0.86
CA PRO A 268 -10.17 7.88 0.06
C PRO A 268 -9.77 7.00 -1.12
N GLU A 269 -8.64 7.25 -1.77
CA GLU A 269 -8.21 6.48 -2.93
C GLU A 269 -7.78 5.05 -2.55
N LEU A 270 -7.22 4.85 -1.36
CA LEU A 270 -6.88 3.50 -0.88
C LEU A 270 -8.11 2.67 -0.56
N ARG A 271 -9.24 3.32 -0.22
CA ARG A 271 -10.52 2.64 0.02
C ARG A 271 -11.18 2.16 -1.27
N PHE A 272 -10.79 2.73 -2.41
CA PHE A 272 -11.34 2.35 -3.70
C PHE A 272 -11.03 0.87 -4.02
N GLY A 273 -12.08 0.05 -4.06
CA GLY A 273 -11.96 -1.39 -4.33
C GLY A 273 -11.73 -2.27 -3.10
N ILE A 274 -11.85 -1.72 -1.89
CA ILE A 274 -11.81 -2.48 -0.63
C ILE A 274 -13.21 -2.50 -0.01
N ASN A 275 -13.68 -3.70 0.33
CA ASN A 275 -14.95 -3.87 1.03
C ASN A 275 -14.77 -3.58 2.53
N LEU A 276 -15.42 -2.52 3.00
CA LEU A 276 -15.44 -2.11 4.40
C LEU A 276 -16.76 -2.54 5.01
N TYR A 277 -16.72 -3.36 6.06
CA TYR A 277 -17.93 -3.90 6.69
C TYR A 277 -18.23 -3.16 7.97
N LYS A 278 -19.51 -2.98 8.30
CA LYS A 278 -19.92 -2.42 9.58
C LYS A 278 -19.45 -3.31 10.73
N ASN A 279 -19.00 -2.68 11.81
CA ASN A 279 -18.59 -3.36 13.03
C ASN A 279 -19.76 -3.34 14.03
N GLU A 280 -20.36 -4.49 14.30
CA GLU A 280 -21.50 -4.63 15.23
C GLU A 280 -21.10 -4.39 16.68
N ASP A 281 -19.85 -4.70 17.05
CA ASP A 281 -19.32 -4.51 18.39
C ASP A 281 -19.00 -3.04 18.71
N TYR A 282 -19.15 -2.14 17.73
CA TYR A 282 -18.87 -0.72 17.93
C TYR A 282 -19.93 -0.05 18.82
N ARG A 283 -19.51 0.44 19.99
CA ARG A 283 -20.36 1.25 20.88
C ARG A 283 -19.94 2.71 20.82
N SER A 284 -20.87 3.60 20.49
CA SER A 284 -20.59 5.05 20.32
C SER A 284 -20.06 5.73 21.59
N GLU A 285 -20.34 5.18 22.77
CA GLU A 285 -19.87 5.69 24.06
C GLU A 285 -18.37 5.45 24.30
N MET A 286 -17.76 4.52 23.55
CA MET A 286 -16.32 4.26 23.59
C MET A 286 -15.53 5.12 22.58
N ALA A 287 -16.23 5.89 21.76
CA ALA A 287 -15.58 6.86 20.88
C ALA A 287 -15.00 7.97 21.76
N SER A 288 -13.71 7.86 22.06
CA SER A 288 -12.94 8.91 22.72
C SER A 288 -13.25 10.27 22.07
N THR A 289 -13.34 11.33 22.88
CA THR A 289 -13.44 12.73 22.45
C THR A 289 -12.23 13.08 21.56
N ILE A 290 -12.33 12.77 20.28
CA ILE A 290 -11.27 12.99 19.29
C ILE A 290 -11.45 14.42 18.75
N GLY A 291 -10.35 15.15 18.59
CA GLY A 291 -10.39 16.41 17.86
C GLY A 291 -10.80 16.15 16.42
N ASP A 292 -11.72 16.96 15.89
CA ASP A 292 -12.38 16.82 14.58
C ASP A 292 -11.43 16.69 13.36
N ASP A 293 -10.12 16.86 13.56
CA ASP A 293 -9.12 17.02 12.51
C ASP A 293 -8.49 15.70 12.01
N VAL A 294 -8.94 14.54 12.53
CA VAL A 294 -8.43 13.24 12.06
C VAL A 294 -9.42 12.56 11.13
N PRO A 295 -9.01 12.16 9.91
CA PRO A 295 -9.86 11.48 8.95
C PRO A 295 -10.52 10.21 9.50
N THR A 296 -11.77 9.99 9.11
CA THR A 296 -12.55 8.78 9.38
C THR A 296 -13.29 8.33 8.12
N VAL A 297 -13.56 7.03 8.02
CA VAL A 297 -14.36 6.47 6.91
C VAL A 297 -15.82 6.93 7.03
N PRO A 298 -16.42 7.52 5.98
CA PRO A 298 -17.84 7.86 5.91
C PRO A 298 -18.73 6.63 6.06
N ILE A 299 -19.90 6.79 6.66
CA ILE A 299 -20.81 5.68 6.96
C ILE A 299 -21.40 5.09 5.67
N GLU A 300 -21.53 5.92 4.64
CA GLU A 300 -22.10 5.59 3.33
C GLU A 300 -21.25 4.57 2.56
N GLU A 301 -19.97 4.42 2.90
CA GLU A 301 -19.06 3.45 2.28
C GLU A 301 -19.11 2.07 2.96
N LEU A 302 -19.83 1.93 4.07
CA LEU A 302 -19.87 0.69 4.85
C LEU A 302 -20.94 -0.26 4.34
N ILE A 303 -20.54 -1.52 4.16
CA ILE A 303 -21.41 -2.62 3.74
C ILE A 303 -21.96 -3.32 4.99
N GLU A 304 -23.26 -3.63 4.98
CA GLU A 304 -23.89 -4.46 6.01
C GLU A 304 -23.47 -5.92 5.86
N ASP A 305 -23.23 -6.57 6.99
CA ASP A 305 -22.87 -7.98 6.98
C ASP A 305 -24.14 -8.83 6.78
N LEU A 306 -24.24 -9.53 5.66
CA LEU A 306 -25.30 -10.51 5.42
C LEU A 306 -24.79 -11.88 5.87
N THR A 307 -25.06 -12.23 7.11
CA THR A 307 -24.92 -13.61 7.59
C THR A 307 -26.18 -14.37 7.20
N LEU A 308 -26.07 -15.27 6.23
CA LEU A 308 -27.10 -16.30 6.02
C LEU A 308 -27.05 -17.19 7.26
N GLY A 309 -28.11 -17.14 8.08
CA GLY A 309 -28.28 -18.10 9.15
C GLY A 309 -28.34 -19.49 8.51
N ASP A 310 -27.44 -20.38 8.93
CA ASP A 310 -27.76 -21.80 8.87
C ASP A 310 -28.88 -21.99 9.90
N ASP A 311 -30.12 -21.80 9.47
CA ASP A 311 -31.29 -22.26 10.20
C ASP A 311 -31.21 -23.79 10.14
N GLU A 312 -30.59 -24.39 11.17
CA GLU A 312 -30.73 -25.82 11.45
C GLU A 312 -32.23 -26.08 11.67
N ASP A 313 -32.88 -26.70 10.68
CA ASP A 313 -34.22 -27.26 10.80
C ASP A 313 -34.19 -28.31 11.95
N GLU A 314 -34.47 -27.87 13.18
CA GLU A 314 -34.82 -28.75 14.29
C GLU A 314 -36.16 -29.43 13.94
N GLU A 315 -36.09 -30.62 13.35
CA GLU A 315 -37.23 -31.51 13.21
C GLU A 315 -37.77 -31.85 14.62
N GLU A 316 -38.90 -31.27 14.99
CA GLU A 316 -39.68 -31.66 16.16
C GLU A 316 -40.10 -33.14 16.03
N GLU A 317 -39.44 -34.04 16.76
CA GLU A 317 -39.97 -35.39 17.01
C GLU A 317 -41.24 -35.28 17.86
N GLU A 318 -42.42 -35.39 17.25
CA GLU A 318 -43.68 -35.65 17.95
C GLU A 318 -43.63 -37.02 18.64
N GLY A 319 -43.32 -37.00 19.94
CA GLY A 319 -43.50 -38.14 20.82
C GLY A 319 -44.98 -38.44 21.06
N ALA A 320 -45.47 -39.52 20.45
CA ALA A 320 -46.75 -40.13 20.81
C ALA A 320 -46.61 -40.84 22.17
N ASP A 321 -47.18 -40.25 23.23
CA ASP A 321 -47.48 -40.99 24.46
C ASP A 321 -49.00 -41.00 24.72
N ALA A 322 -49.54 -42.21 24.69
CA ALA A 322 -50.93 -42.51 24.99
C ALA A 322 -51.05 -42.78 26.50
N GLY A 323 -51.62 -41.82 27.24
CA GLY A 323 -51.88 -41.92 28.68
C GLY A 323 -53.34 -41.60 29.03
N MET A 324 -54.14 -42.65 29.25
CA MET A 324 -55.40 -42.76 30.01
C MET A 324 -55.69 -41.67 31.07
N VAL A 325 -56.91 -41.12 31.07
CA VAL A 325 -57.92 -41.03 32.18
C VAL A 325 -59.25 -40.61 31.50
N GLU A 326 -60.44 -41.19 31.68
CA GLU A 326 -61.11 -41.79 32.85
C GLU A 326 -62.12 -42.87 32.42
#